data_AF-A0A7J6BCZ5-F1
#
_entry.id   AF-A0A7J6BCZ5-F1
#
_cell.length_a   1.000
_cell.length_b   1.000
_cell.length_c   1.000
_cell.angle_alpha   90.00
_cell.angle_beta   90.00
_cell.angle_gamma   90.00
#
_symmetry.space_group_name_H-M   'P 1'
#
loop_
_entity.id
_entity.type
_entity.pdbx_description
1 polymer ?
#
loop_
_entity_poly.entity_id
_entity_poly.type
_entity_poly.pdbx_seq_one_letter_code
_entity_poly.pdbx_strand_id
1 'polypeptide(L)'
;MTVRKGKKLTISIQEHMAIDVCPGPIRPIRQISAYFPRLSPTGEPISPHPTTSSVALSPGLGASGVGSSTLLSPLQAGARGGGGTLSLSSSVDTSVDINSSDSDDCTALGTLEFELRYERATSSLHCTILRAKGLKPMDFNGLADPYVKIHLLPGASKANKLKTKTVRNSLNPVWNETLTYIGITEEDMHRKTLRLSVCDEDKLTHNEFIGESRVALRRVKPDQTKRFYTCLEHPPPLPSPTAMGAALRGISCYLREWEHEQLHSLEERGRLLLSLQFLPPSVEGDGEAQRGGLCVGVQRCAHLAAMDVNGFSDPYVKTYLKPDVQKKSKHKTAVIKKTLNPEFNEEFFYEISLTELVSKTLEVTVWDYDLGRSNDFIGGVCLSCQSQGDALRHWMDCLRNKGQRVERWHVLTNELPQSSCQE
;
A
#
# COMPACT_ATOMS: atom_id res chain seq x y z
N MET A 1 5.86 63.49 -19.27
CA MET A 1 6.46 62.21 -19.70
C MET A 1 5.35 61.34 -20.27
N THR A 2 5.48 60.96 -21.54
CA THR A 2 4.46 60.31 -22.36
C THR A 2 4.49 58.80 -22.18
N VAL A 3 3.32 58.20 -21.91
CA VAL A 3 3.14 56.75 -21.73
C VAL A 3 2.81 56.12 -23.10
N ARG A 4 3.71 55.28 -23.63
CA ARG A 4 3.48 54.48 -24.84
C ARG A 4 2.86 53.11 -24.48
N LYS A 5 1.68 52.83 -25.03
CA LYS A 5 1.00 51.52 -24.98
C LYS A 5 1.78 50.48 -25.79
N GLY A 6 2.09 49.34 -25.17
CA GLY A 6 2.68 48.16 -25.81
C GLY A 6 1.68 47.38 -26.66
N LYS A 7 2.13 46.93 -27.83
CA LYS A 7 1.38 46.19 -28.86
C LYS A 7 1.17 44.72 -28.47
N LYS A 8 0.00 44.19 -28.80
CA LYS A 8 -0.37 42.76 -28.78
C LYS A 8 0.42 42.03 -29.88
N LEU A 9 1.09 40.93 -29.52
CA LEU A 9 1.71 39.98 -30.47
C LEU A 9 0.68 38.88 -30.80
N THR A 10 0.29 38.82 -32.06
CA THR A 10 -0.55 37.76 -32.65
C THR A 10 0.39 36.73 -33.27
N ILE A 11 0.36 35.49 -32.80
CA ILE A 11 1.15 34.38 -33.36
C ILE A 11 0.35 33.77 -34.51
N SER A 12 0.94 33.81 -35.71
CA SER A 12 0.42 33.21 -36.94
C SER A 12 0.80 31.72 -36.97
N ILE A 13 -0.18 30.84 -37.16
CA ILE A 13 0.02 29.41 -37.36
C ILE A 13 0.44 29.19 -38.82
N GLN A 14 1.66 28.72 -39.04
CA GLN A 14 2.17 28.41 -40.37
C GLN A 14 2.66 26.95 -40.43
N GLU A 15 1.91 26.18 -41.22
CA GLU A 15 2.28 25.05 -42.08
C GLU A 15 3.15 23.90 -41.53
N HIS A 16 2.54 22.71 -41.52
CA HIS A 16 3.15 21.41 -41.26
C HIS A 16 4.21 21.08 -42.32
N MET A 17 5.44 20.78 -41.87
CA MET A 17 6.43 20.10 -42.68
C MET A 17 6.06 18.62 -42.79
N ALA A 18 5.75 18.17 -44.01
CA ALA A 18 5.63 16.76 -44.35
C ALA A 18 7.04 16.13 -44.38
N ILE A 19 7.25 15.07 -43.60
CA ILE A 19 8.43 14.21 -43.72
C ILE A 19 8.14 13.22 -44.84
N ASP A 20 8.89 13.32 -45.92
CA ASP A 20 8.85 12.42 -47.07
C ASP A 20 9.50 11.09 -46.67
N VAL A 21 8.69 10.03 -46.55
CA VAL A 21 9.16 8.67 -46.23
C VAL A 21 8.93 7.80 -47.45
N CYS A 22 10.02 7.49 -48.17
CA CYS A 22 10.00 6.58 -49.31
C CYS A 22 9.38 5.22 -48.91
N PRO A 23 8.30 4.76 -49.55
CA PRO A 23 7.77 3.43 -49.28
C PRO A 23 8.62 2.40 -50.03
N GLY A 24 9.43 1.64 -49.29
CA GLY A 24 9.99 0.38 -49.80
C GLY A 24 8.87 -0.64 -50.12
N PRO A 25 9.14 -1.68 -50.92
CA PRO A 25 8.10 -2.60 -51.39
C PRO A 25 7.43 -3.35 -50.23
N ILE A 26 6.12 -3.20 -50.12
CA ILE A 26 5.27 -3.87 -49.14
C ILE A 26 5.22 -5.36 -49.46
N ARG A 27 5.73 -6.21 -48.56
CA ARG A 27 5.53 -7.67 -48.66
C ARG A 27 4.09 -8.01 -48.22
N PRO A 28 3.39 -8.93 -48.90
CA PRO A 28 2.02 -9.27 -48.54
C PRO A 28 1.93 -9.85 -47.12
N ILE A 29 1.04 -9.27 -46.31
CA ILE A 29 0.74 -9.71 -44.95
C ILE A 29 0.02 -11.06 -45.03
N ARG A 30 0.54 -12.10 -44.34
CA ARG A 30 -0.13 -13.40 -44.28
C ARG A 30 -1.47 -13.25 -43.55
N GLN A 31 -2.55 -13.71 -44.18
CA GLN A 31 -3.88 -13.74 -43.57
C GLN A 31 -3.87 -14.65 -42.33
N ILE A 32 -4.59 -14.23 -41.29
CA ILE A 32 -4.68 -14.91 -39.98
C ILE A 32 -5.14 -16.38 -40.13
N SER A 33 -5.85 -16.71 -41.20
CA SER A 33 -6.29 -18.06 -41.54
C SER A 33 -5.16 -19.06 -41.82
N ALA A 34 -3.91 -18.61 -41.97
CA ALA A 34 -2.75 -19.48 -42.17
C ALA A 34 -2.25 -20.16 -40.86
N TYR A 35 -2.76 -19.76 -39.69
CA TYR A 35 -2.34 -20.26 -38.39
C TYR A 35 -3.38 -21.15 -37.68
N PHE A 36 -4.49 -21.48 -38.33
CA PHE A 36 -5.52 -22.37 -37.76
C PHE A 36 -5.56 -23.72 -38.49
N PRO A 37 -5.48 -24.85 -37.77
CA PRO A 37 -5.72 -26.17 -38.35
C PRO A 37 -7.16 -26.26 -38.90
N ARG A 38 -7.31 -26.63 -40.17
CA ARG A 38 -8.62 -26.92 -40.78
C ARG A 38 -9.14 -28.25 -40.21
N LEU A 39 -10.11 -28.18 -39.31
CA LEU A 39 -10.92 -29.35 -38.94
C LEU A 39 -12.09 -29.47 -39.92
N SER A 40 -12.20 -30.62 -40.58
CA SER A 40 -13.31 -30.99 -41.47
C SER A 40 -14.59 -31.25 -40.66
N PRO A 41 -15.79 -30.84 -41.12
CA PRO A 41 -17.02 -31.04 -40.38
C PRO A 41 -17.72 -32.34 -40.80
N THR A 42 -18.00 -33.23 -39.86
CA THR A 42 -19.10 -34.20 -40.01
C THR A 42 -19.54 -34.70 -38.63
N GLY A 43 -20.83 -34.54 -38.31
CA GLY A 43 -21.48 -35.20 -37.17
C GLY A 43 -22.34 -34.28 -36.30
N GLU A 44 -23.62 -34.20 -36.63
CA GLU A 44 -24.69 -33.49 -35.92
C GLU A 44 -25.11 -34.13 -34.56
N PRO A 45 -25.92 -33.42 -33.74
CA PRO A 45 -26.04 -33.63 -32.30
C PRO A 45 -27.33 -34.34 -31.87
N ILE A 46 -27.33 -35.01 -30.70
CA ILE A 46 -28.57 -35.32 -29.96
C ILE A 46 -28.33 -35.19 -28.44
N SER A 47 -29.16 -34.35 -27.83
CA SER A 47 -29.59 -34.31 -26.41
C SER A 47 -31.15 -34.41 -26.47
N PRO A 48 -31.96 -34.80 -25.44
CA PRO A 48 -31.81 -34.41 -24.03
C PRO A 48 -32.35 -35.37 -22.91
N HIS A 49 -31.88 -35.11 -21.67
CA HIS A 49 -32.51 -35.09 -20.31
C HIS A 49 -33.75 -35.97 -19.93
N PRO A 50 -34.23 -35.97 -18.65
CA PRO A 50 -33.63 -36.28 -17.34
C PRO A 50 -34.58 -37.20 -16.49
N THR A 51 -34.27 -37.57 -15.23
CA THR A 51 -35.21 -37.65 -14.07
C THR A 51 -34.63 -38.32 -12.81
N THR A 52 -34.63 -37.58 -11.69
CA THR A 52 -35.13 -37.92 -10.32
C THR A 52 -35.02 -39.36 -9.80
N SER A 53 -34.58 -39.70 -8.57
CA SER A 53 -34.95 -39.17 -7.25
C SER A 53 -34.20 -39.91 -6.13
N SER A 54 -34.25 -39.32 -4.93
CA SER A 54 -33.82 -39.75 -3.59
C SER A 54 -34.27 -41.13 -3.09
N VAL A 55 -33.55 -41.72 -2.10
CA VAL A 55 -34.00 -41.95 -0.70
C VAL A 55 -32.95 -42.78 0.09
N ALA A 56 -32.84 -42.46 1.37
CA ALA A 56 -31.96 -42.99 2.41
C ALA A 56 -32.28 -44.43 2.88
N LEU A 57 -31.33 -45.06 3.60
CA LEU A 57 -31.48 -45.63 4.96
C LEU A 57 -30.32 -46.61 5.30
N SER A 58 -29.64 -46.36 6.43
CA SER A 58 -28.94 -47.35 7.26
C SER A 58 -29.98 -48.09 8.14
N PRO A 59 -29.68 -49.03 9.09
CA PRO A 59 -28.39 -49.38 9.71
C PRO A 59 -28.18 -50.88 10.08
N GLY A 60 -27.05 -51.20 10.73
CA GLY A 60 -27.06 -52.22 11.78
C GLY A 60 -25.77 -53.04 12.01
N LEU A 61 -25.12 -52.75 13.14
CA LEU A 61 -24.47 -53.68 14.11
C LEU A 61 -23.31 -54.58 13.62
N GLY A 62 -22.19 -54.76 14.32
CA GLY A 62 -21.74 -54.38 15.65
C GLY A 62 -20.45 -55.15 16.01
N ALA A 63 -19.89 -54.83 17.19
CA ALA A 63 -18.93 -55.65 17.97
C ALA A 63 -17.50 -55.81 17.39
N SER A 64 -16.48 -55.10 17.93
CA SER A 64 -15.54 -55.56 18.99
C SER A 64 -14.70 -56.78 18.60
N GLY A 65 -13.37 -56.83 18.70
CA GLY A 65 -12.36 -55.93 19.24
C GLY A 65 -10.97 -56.58 19.13
N VAL A 66 -9.94 -55.80 19.52
CA VAL A 66 -8.65 -56.18 20.15
C VAL A 66 -7.73 -57.23 19.49
N GLY A 67 -6.46 -56.84 19.30
CA GLY A 67 -5.29 -57.74 19.16
C GLY A 67 -4.42 -57.36 17.96
N SER A 68 -3.50 -56.38 18.07
CA SER A 68 -2.10 -56.53 18.48
C SER A 68 -1.27 -57.53 17.68
N SER A 69 -0.18 -57.01 17.08
CA SER A 69 1.12 -57.65 16.79
C SER A 69 1.09 -58.91 15.88
N THR A 70 1.98 -59.13 14.92
CA THR A 70 3.45 -59.03 14.96
C THR A 70 3.97 -59.37 13.55
N LEU A 71 5.04 -58.67 13.15
CA LEU A 71 6.26 -59.16 12.47
C LEU A 71 6.21 -60.47 11.64
N LEU A 72 6.77 -60.41 10.41
CA LEU A 72 8.02 -61.08 9.97
C LEU A 72 7.99 -61.36 8.45
N SER A 73 8.96 -60.78 7.73
CA SER A 73 9.55 -61.37 6.51
C SER A 73 10.34 -62.63 6.89
N PRO A 74 10.71 -63.56 5.96
CA PRO A 74 11.85 -63.27 5.07
C PRO A 74 11.93 -64.03 3.72
N LEU A 75 12.69 -63.40 2.80
CA LEU A 75 13.74 -63.92 1.90
C LEU A 75 13.52 -65.09 0.91
N GLN A 76 14.23 -64.90 -0.23
CA GLN A 76 15.04 -65.88 -1.00
C GLN A 76 14.39 -66.37 -2.32
N ALA A 77 15.06 -66.56 -3.47
CA ALA A 77 16.30 -66.10 -4.11
C ALA A 77 16.32 -66.69 -5.55
N GLY A 78 17.25 -66.22 -6.40
CA GLY A 78 17.67 -66.88 -7.66
C GLY A 78 17.71 -65.89 -8.83
N ALA A 79 18.82 -65.25 -9.22
CA ALA A 79 20.18 -65.68 -9.56
C ALA A 79 20.33 -66.40 -10.94
N ARG A 80 20.77 -65.58 -11.92
CA ARG A 80 21.87 -65.80 -12.89
C ARG A 80 21.69 -66.65 -14.17
N GLY A 81 22.15 -66.04 -15.27
CA GLY A 81 22.74 -66.64 -16.48
C GLY A 81 22.10 -66.09 -17.77
N GLY A 82 22.77 -65.52 -18.78
CA GLY A 82 24.19 -65.39 -19.13
C GLY A 82 24.42 -65.79 -20.60
N GLY A 83 24.76 -64.83 -21.48
CA GLY A 83 25.28 -65.01 -22.86
C GLY A 83 24.21 -65.24 -23.95
N GLY A 84 24.18 -64.63 -25.13
CA GLY A 84 25.14 -63.82 -25.89
C GLY A 84 25.51 -64.52 -27.20
N THR A 85 24.84 -64.19 -28.33
CA THR A 85 25.39 -64.28 -29.69
C THR A 85 24.52 -63.51 -30.70
N LEU A 86 25.20 -62.98 -31.73
CA LEU A 86 24.84 -61.93 -32.67
C LEU A 86 23.98 -62.40 -33.86
N SER A 87 23.10 -61.52 -34.36
CA SER A 87 22.85 -61.38 -35.81
C SER A 87 22.13 -60.06 -36.13
N LEU A 88 22.63 -59.40 -37.18
CA LEU A 88 22.23 -58.10 -37.71
C LEU A 88 20.80 -58.10 -38.29
N SER A 89 20.07 -57.00 -38.07
CA SER A 89 19.36 -56.27 -39.15
C SER A 89 18.78 -54.94 -38.63
N SER A 90 19.28 -53.85 -39.21
CA SER A 90 18.58 -52.58 -39.51
C SER A 90 17.22 -52.31 -38.84
N SER A 91 17.15 -51.24 -38.04
CA SER A 91 16.24 -50.10 -38.26
C SER A 91 16.53 -49.01 -37.24
N VAL A 92 16.67 -47.78 -37.73
CA VAL A 92 16.88 -46.57 -36.95
C VAL A 92 15.57 -46.19 -36.26
N ASP A 93 15.36 -46.67 -35.04
CA ASP A 93 14.33 -46.09 -34.17
C ASP A 93 14.95 -44.92 -33.41
N THR A 94 14.51 -43.72 -33.78
CA THR A 94 14.85 -42.49 -33.07
C THR A 94 13.90 -42.43 -31.88
N SER A 95 14.17 -43.20 -30.83
CA SER A 95 13.47 -43.06 -29.55
C SER A 95 13.95 -41.76 -28.93
N VAL A 96 13.18 -40.70 -29.16
CA VAL A 96 13.30 -39.44 -28.43
C VAL A 96 12.99 -39.76 -26.98
N ASP A 97 14.04 -39.89 -26.16
CA ASP A 97 13.90 -39.80 -24.71
C ASP A 97 13.37 -38.40 -24.41
N ILE A 98 12.05 -38.28 -24.32
CA ILE A 98 11.38 -37.12 -23.76
C ILE A 98 11.75 -37.13 -22.29
N ASN A 99 12.85 -36.44 -21.97
CA ASN A 99 13.16 -36.02 -20.61
C ASN A 99 12.03 -35.07 -20.19
N SER A 100 10.92 -35.64 -19.73
CA SER A 100 9.86 -34.96 -19.00
C SER A 100 10.41 -34.63 -17.62
N SER A 101 11.33 -33.65 -17.58
CA SER A 101 11.53 -32.80 -16.42
C SER A 101 10.59 -31.61 -16.58
N ASP A 102 9.28 -31.86 -16.48
CA ASP A 102 8.37 -30.85 -15.96
C ASP A 102 8.67 -30.76 -14.45
N SER A 103 9.78 -30.07 -14.14
CA SER A 103 10.09 -29.67 -12.77
C SER A 103 9.29 -28.41 -12.52
N ASP A 104 8.48 -28.41 -11.47
CA ASP A 104 7.61 -27.33 -10.98
C ASP A 104 8.34 -26.00 -10.64
N ASP A 105 9.61 -25.82 -11.07
CA ASP A 105 10.51 -24.71 -10.77
C ASP A 105 10.08 -23.37 -11.39
N CYS A 106 9.17 -23.35 -12.37
CA CYS A 106 8.74 -22.10 -13.03
C CYS A 106 7.69 -21.30 -12.24
N THR A 107 7.17 -21.82 -11.12
CA THR A 107 6.10 -21.17 -10.34
C THR A 107 6.56 -20.54 -9.03
N ALA A 108 7.77 -20.86 -8.54
CA ALA A 108 8.26 -20.33 -7.28
C ALA A 108 8.94 -18.96 -7.48
N LEU A 109 8.32 -17.88 -6.98
CA LEU A 109 8.85 -16.51 -7.05
C LEU A 109 9.95 -16.22 -6.03
N GLY A 110 10.23 -17.19 -5.15
CA GLY A 110 11.16 -17.10 -4.05
C GLY A 110 10.49 -16.85 -2.70
N THR A 111 11.31 -16.69 -1.67
CA THR A 111 10.87 -16.45 -0.29
C THR A 111 11.44 -15.15 0.25
N LEU A 112 10.68 -14.47 1.11
CA LEU A 112 11.08 -13.24 1.78
C LEU A 112 11.06 -13.43 3.30
N GLU A 113 12.12 -12.96 3.94
CA GLU A 113 12.30 -12.99 5.39
C GLU A 113 12.41 -11.56 5.92
N PHE A 114 11.58 -11.23 6.91
CA PHE A 114 11.50 -9.89 7.50
C PHE A 114 10.96 -9.93 8.93
N GLU A 115 11.17 -8.86 9.67
CA GLU A 115 10.70 -8.67 11.03
C GLU A 115 9.85 -7.41 11.15
N LEU A 116 8.76 -7.48 11.91
CA LEU A 116 7.93 -6.34 12.24
C LEU A 116 7.93 -6.12 13.75
N ARG A 117 8.12 -4.87 14.18
CA ARG A 117 8.01 -4.44 15.58
C ARG A 117 7.20 -3.17 15.65
N TYR A 118 6.07 -3.21 16.36
CA TYR A 118 5.29 -2.02 16.66
C TYR A 118 5.67 -1.50 18.04
N GLU A 119 6.26 -0.32 18.12
CA GLU A 119 6.56 0.35 19.37
C GLU A 119 5.42 1.30 19.74
N ARG A 120 4.69 0.94 20.80
CA ARG A 120 3.48 1.66 21.20
C ARG A 120 3.79 3.06 21.70
N ALA A 121 4.86 3.20 22.48
CA ALA A 121 5.25 4.46 23.11
C ALA A 121 5.52 5.57 22.08
N THR A 122 6.11 5.23 20.94
CA THR A 122 6.46 6.19 19.88
C THR A 122 5.47 6.19 18.71
N SER A 123 4.49 5.28 18.73
CA SER A 123 3.58 5.02 17.61
C SER A 123 4.34 4.72 16.31
N SER A 124 5.38 3.88 16.40
CA SER A 124 6.28 3.56 15.29
C SER A 124 6.18 2.09 14.89
N LEU A 125 6.06 1.82 13.60
CA LEU A 125 6.15 0.47 13.05
C LEU A 125 7.49 0.31 12.33
N HIS A 126 8.38 -0.48 12.93
CA HIS A 126 9.65 -0.85 12.33
C HIS A 126 9.49 -2.10 11.47
N CYS A 127 9.88 -1.98 10.21
CA CYS A 127 9.85 -3.06 9.22
C CYS A 127 11.30 -3.38 8.82
N THR A 128 11.88 -4.41 9.43
CA THR A 128 13.25 -4.85 9.14
C THR A 128 13.23 -5.91 8.04
N ILE A 129 13.66 -5.54 6.85
CA ILE A 129 13.77 -6.42 5.69
C ILE A 129 15.12 -7.13 5.76
N LEU A 130 15.11 -8.44 5.98
CA LEU A 130 16.33 -9.21 6.22
C LEU A 130 16.93 -9.70 4.91
N ARG A 131 16.25 -10.61 4.23
CA ARG A 131 16.75 -11.25 3.00
C ARG A 131 15.64 -11.91 2.19
N ALA A 132 15.94 -12.22 0.94
CA ALA A 132 15.16 -13.13 0.13
C ALA A 132 16.01 -14.32 -0.32
N LYS A 133 15.36 -15.41 -0.70
CA LYS A 133 16.02 -16.60 -1.24
C LYS A 133 15.27 -17.18 -2.43
N GLY A 134 16.02 -17.65 -3.42
CA GLY A 134 15.49 -18.29 -4.61
C GLY A 134 14.56 -17.38 -5.40
N LEU A 135 14.89 -16.09 -5.52
CA LEU A 135 14.11 -15.17 -6.35
C LEU A 135 14.12 -15.65 -7.80
N LYS A 136 13.02 -15.39 -8.51
CA LYS A 136 12.93 -15.67 -9.94
C LYS A 136 13.91 -14.76 -10.71
N PRO A 137 14.74 -15.30 -11.62
CA PRO A 137 15.55 -14.51 -12.53
C PRO A 137 14.71 -13.61 -13.41
N MET A 138 15.14 -12.36 -13.58
CA MET A 138 14.45 -11.34 -14.39
C MET A 138 15.39 -10.74 -15.46
N ASP A 139 16.67 -10.65 -15.15
CA ASP A 139 17.68 -10.18 -16.08
C ASP A 139 18.10 -11.26 -17.10
N PHE A 140 18.57 -10.81 -18.27
CA PHE A 140 19.16 -11.68 -19.30
C PHE A 140 20.40 -12.46 -18.83
N ASN A 141 21.06 -12.00 -17.77
CA ASN A 141 22.21 -12.68 -17.17
C ASN A 141 21.79 -13.84 -16.24
N GLY A 142 20.48 -14.12 -16.09
CA GLY A 142 19.94 -15.14 -15.21
C GLY A 142 19.93 -14.75 -13.72
N LEU A 143 20.08 -13.46 -13.41
CA LEU A 143 20.03 -12.90 -12.06
C LEU A 143 18.90 -11.86 -11.96
N ALA A 144 18.98 -11.00 -10.94
CA ALA A 144 18.12 -9.84 -10.74
C ALA A 144 18.88 -8.81 -9.90
N ASP A 145 18.46 -7.55 -9.94
CA ASP A 145 18.83 -6.44 -9.07
C ASP A 145 17.69 -6.13 -8.06
N PRO A 146 17.40 -7.02 -7.08
CA PRO A 146 16.20 -6.91 -6.25
C PRO A 146 16.25 -5.80 -5.19
N TYR A 147 15.10 -5.15 -5.00
CA TYR A 147 14.77 -4.31 -3.87
C TYR A 147 13.36 -4.62 -3.35
N VAL A 148 13.08 -4.24 -2.10
CA VAL A 148 11.75 -4.40 -1.49
C VAL A 148 11.10 -3.04 -1.31
N LYS A 149 9.86 -2.94 -1.77
CA LYS A 149 8.98 -1.78 -1.58
C LYS A 149 7.87 -2.13 -0.61
N ILE A 150 7.67 -1.32 0.42
CA ILE A 150 6.62 -1.52 1.42
C ILE A 150 5.55 -0.44 1.34
N HIS A 151 4.30 -0.86 1.57
CA HIS A 151 3.11 -0.01 1.54
C HIS A 151 2.13 -0.40 2.64
N LEU A 152 1.55 0.59 3.31
CA LEU A 152 0.42 0.37 4.22
C LEU A 152 -0.91 0.53 3.48
N LEU A 153 -1.80 -0.46 3.63
CA LEU A 153 -3.14 -0.49 3.03
C LEU A 153 -4.22 -0.54 4.12
N PRO A 154 -5.39 0.12 3.96
CA PRO A 154 -5.72 1.12 2.94
C PRO A 154 -4.99 2.45 3.17
N GLY A 155 -4.95 3.33 2.15
CA GLY A 155 -4.27 4.64 2.22
C GLY A 155 -2.86 4.63 1.63
N ALA A 156 -2.65 3.90 0.54
CA ALA A 156 -1.35 3.81 -0.13
C ALA A 156 -1.08 5.04 -1.01
N SER A 157 -0.89 6.21 -0.40
CA SER A 157 -0.40 7.39 -1.11
C SER A 157 1.09 7.24 -1.47
N LYS A 158 1.57 8.01 -2.46
CA LYS A 158 2.99 8.04 -2.85
C LYS A 158 3.92 8.37 -1.67
N ALA A 159 3.43 9.15 -0.71
CA ALA A 159 4.15 9.55 0.50
C ALA A 159 4.37 8.40 1.50
N ASN A 160 3.54 7.37 1.44
CA ASN A 160 3.56 6.23 2.36
C ASN A 160 4.36 5.02 1.81
N LYS A 161 5.12 5.24 0.72
CA LYS A 161 5.93 4.21 0.05
C LYS A 161 7.37 4.27 0.54
N LEU A 162 7.84 3.22 1.22
CA LEU A 162 9.24 3.07 1.61
C LEU A 162 9.89 1.98 0.75
N LYS A 163 11.19 2.13 0.46
CA LYS A 163 11.96 1.21 -0.40
C LYS A 163 13.31 0.92 0.25
N THR A 164 13.77 -0.32 0.17
CA THR A 164 15.14 -0.71 0.54
C THR A 164 16.14 -0.30 -0.54
N LYS A 165 17.43 -0.38 -0.20
CA LYS A 165 18.49 -0.39 -1.19
C LYS A 165 18.33 -1.57 -2.14
N THR A 166 18.80 -1.36 -3.36
CA THR A 166 18.89 -2.40 -4.39
C THR A 166 20.16 -3.21 -4.17
N VAL A 167 20.02 -4.54 -4.15
CA VAL A 167 21.15 -5.47 -4.16
C VAL A 167 21.32 -5.94 -5.60
N ARG A 168 22.52 -5.83 -6.18
CA ARG A 168 22.72 -6.15 -7.59
C ARG A 168 23.06 -7.61 -7.83
N ASN A 169 22.62 -8.14 -8.97
CA ASN A 169 23.00 -9.45 -9.53
C ASN A 169 22.87 -10.58 -8.50
N SER A 170 21.72 -10.69 -7.83
CA SER A 170 21.51 -11.69 -6.78
C SER A 170 20.07 -12.21 -6.73
N LEU A 171 19.94 -13.53 -6.72
CA LEU A 171 18.67 -14.21 -6.42
C LEU A 171 18.48 -14.52 -4.93
N ASN A 172 19.50 -14.20 -4.11
CA ASN A 172 19.50 -14.42 -2.66
C ASN A 172 19.98 -13.15 -1.93
N PRO A 173 19.32 -11.99 -2.15
CA PRO A 173 19.76 -10.72 -1.59
C PRO A 173 19.62 -10.69 -0.07
N VAL A 174 20.56 -10.01 0.58
CA VAL A 174 20.51 -9.70 2.02
C VAL A 174 20.52 -8.18 2.16
N TRP A 175 19.44 -7.61 2.69
CA TRP A 175 19.28 -6.17 2.89
C TRP A 175 19.64 -5.75 4.31
N ASN A 176 19.15 -6.48 5.32
CA ASN A 176 19.24 -6.10 6.74
C ASN A 176 18.92 -4.62 6.98
N GLU A 177 17.85 -4.14 6.34
CA GLU A 177 17.50 -2.72 6.32
C GLU A 177 16.18 -2.50 7.06
N THR A 178 16.13 -1.50 7.95
CA THR A 178 14.92 -1.16 8.70
C THR A 178 14.26 0.08 8.14
N LEU A 179 13.05 -0.09 7.63
CA LEU A 179 12.17 0.99 7.17
C LEU A 179 11.14 1.27 8.25
N THR A 180 10.97 2.54 8.65
CA THR A 180 10.11 2.90 9.79
C THR A 180 8.94 3.77 9.37
N TYR A 181 7.72 3.33 9.70
CA TYR A 181 6.54 4.17 9.63
C TYR A 181 6.29 4.84 10.98
N ILE A 182 6.16 6.16 10.96
CA ILE A 182 5.89 6.96 12.16
C ILE A 182 4.43 7.38 12.20
N GLY A 183 3.86 7.44 13.41
CA GLY A 183 2.48 7.86 13.64
C GLY A 183 1.45 6.77 13.41
N ILE A 184 1.85 5.51 13.45
CA ILE A 184 0.96 4.35 13.32
C ILE A 184 0.22 4.15 14.65
N THR A 185 -1.09 4.35 14.64
CA THR A 185 -1.92 4.21 15.85
C THR A 185 -2.29 2.76 16.08
N GLU A 186 -2.77 2.45 17.29
CA GLU A 186 -3.37 1.15 17.60
C GLU A 186 -4.49 0.81 16.62
N GLU A 187 -5.30 1.79 16.24
CA GLU A 187 -6.41 1.64 15.32
C GLU A 187 -5.92 1.18 13.92
N ASP A 188 -4.79 1.72 13.46
CA ASP A 188 -4.15 1.27 12.23
C ASP A 188 -3.66 -0.17 12.33
N MET A 189 -3.08 -0.57 13.48
CA MET A 189 -2.64 -1.95 13.68
C MET A 189 -3.78 -2.95 13.53
N HIS A 190 -5.01 -2.59 13.88
CA HIS A 190 -6.17 -3.47 13.76
C HIS A 190 -6.72 -3.57 12.32
N ARG A 191 -6.60 -2.50 11.54
CA ARG A 191 -7.23 -2.40 10.21
C ARG A 191 -6.29 -2.54 9.03
N LYS A 192 -5.04 -2.13 9.18
CA LYS A 192 -4.10 -2.02 8.06
C LYS A 192 -3.39 -3.33 7.77
N THR A 193 -3.00 -3.47 6.52
CA THR A 193 -2.18 -4.55 5.98
C THR A 193 -0.91 -3.97 5.40
N LEU A 194 0.24 -4.51 5.81
CA LEU A 194 1.52 -4.20 5.19
C LEU A 194 1.69 -5.06 3.93
N ARG A 195 1.85 -4.40 2.80
CA ARG A 195 2.19 -5.00 1.50
C ARG A 195 3.68 -4.85 1.27
N LEU A 196 4.37 -5.95 1.03
CA LEU A 196 5.79 -6.00 0.68
C LEU A 196 5.90 -6.52 -0.75
N SER A 197 6.38 -5.69 -1.66
CA SER A 197 6.57 -6.02 -3.07
C SER A 197 8.06 -6.12 -3.38
N VAL A 198 8.51 -7.26 -3.87
CA VAL A 198 9.87 -7.46 -4.35
C VAL A 198 9.89 -7.14 -5.83
N CYS A 199 10.78 -6.24 -6.23
CA CYS A 199 10.91 -5.77 -7.60
C CYS A 199 12.36 -5.83 -8.02
N ASP A 200 12.57 -5.96 -9.32
CA ASP A 200 13.85 -5.84 -9.99
C ASP A 200 14.08 -4.39 -10.43
N GLU A 201 15.28 -3.85 -10.21
CA GLU A 201 15.64 -2.48 -10.63
C GLU A 201 16.41 -2.50 -11.94
N ASP A 202 15.70 -2.17 -13.01
CA ASP A 202 16.30 -1.99 -14.32
C ASP A 202 16.79 -0.56 -14.53
N LYS A 203 18.00 -0.41 -15.05
CA LYS A 203 18.57 0.91 -15.37
C LYS A 203 18.05 1.51 -16.67
N LEU A 204 17.56 0.67 -17.59
CA LEU A 204 17.21 1.05 -18.96
C LEU A 204 15.78 0.65 -19.36
N THR A 205 15.17 -0.27 -18.62
CA THR A 205 13.78 -0.74 -18.80
C THR A 205 12.93 -0.35 -17.59
N HIS A 206 11.64 -0.70 -17.63
CA HIS A 206 10.74 -0.48 -16.51
C HIS A 206 10.96 -1.57 -15.45
N ASN A 207 11.17 -1.18 -14.20
CA ASN A 207 11.30 -2.10 -13.06
C ASN A 207 10.29 -3.25 -13.12
N GLU A 208 10.79 -4.48 -13.08
CA GLU A 208 9.96 -5.68 -13.16
C GLU A 208 9.50 -6.13 -11.77
N PHE A 209 8.26 -6.59 -11.68
CA PHE A 209 7.70 -7.11 -10.44
C PHE A 209 8.02 -8.59 -10.30
N ILE A 210 8.67 -8.97 -9.18
CA ILE A 210 9.01 -10.38 -8.91
C ILE A 210 7.87 -11.06 -8.16
N GLY A 211 7.44 -10.49 -7.04
CA GLY A 211 6.44 -11.11 -6.18
C GLY A 211 6.05 -10.26 -4.97
N GLU A 212 4.95 -10.62 -4.31
CA GLU A 212 4.40 -9.85 -3.19
C GLU A 212 4.09 -10.74 -1.99
N SER A 213 4.13 -10.14 -0.81
CA SER A 213 3.58 -10.68 0.42
C SER A 213 2.72 -9.63 1.13
N ARG A 214 1.67 -10.10 1.82
CA ARG A 214 0.77 -9.25 2.62
C ARG A 214 0.67 -9.76 4.05
N VAL A 215 0.83 -8.84 5.00
CA VAL A 215 0.69 -9.14 6.43
C VAL A 215 -0.29 -8.16 7.07
N ALA A 216 -1.43 -8.68 7.51
CA ALA A 216 -2.35 -7.92 8.36
C ALA A 216 -1.65 -7.54 9.67
N LEU A 217 -1.60 -6.24 9.99
CA LEU A 217 -0.84 -5.72 11.12
C LEU A 217 -1.35 -6.23 12.47
N ARG A 218 -2.63 -6.64 12.56
CA ARG A 218 -3.24 -7.26 13.75
C ARG A 218 -2.52 -8.52 14.22
N ARG A 219 -1.66 -9.11 13.38
CA ARG A 219 -0.82 -10.27 13.71
C ARG A 219 0.42 -9.91 14.52
N VAL A 220 0.77 -8.62 14.62
CA VAL A 220 1.93 -8.09 15.35
C VAL A 220 1.44 -7.58 16.70
N LYS A 221 2.02 -8.10 17.79
CA LYS A 221 1.70 -7.64 19.14
C LYS A 221 2.53 -6.38 19.46
N PRO A 222 1.99 -5.42 20.23
CA PRO A 222 2.75 -4.27 20.68
C PRO A 222 4.03 -4.67 21.42
N ASP A 223 5.10 -3.92 21.16
CA ASP A 223 6.43 -4.01 21.77
C ASP A 223 7.13 -5.37 21.62
N GLN A 224 6.61 -6.22 20.75
CA GLN A 224 7.17 -7.53 20.41
C GLN A 224 7.61 -7.57 18.95
N THR A 225 8.84 -8.03 18.73
CA THR A 225 9.34 -8.29 17.37
C THR A 225 8.77 -9.61 16.88
N LYS A 226 8.11 -9.59 15.72
CA LYS A 226 7.60 -10.80 15.06
C LYS A 226 8.32 -11.01 13.75
N ARG A 227 8.93 -12.18 13.60
CA ARG A 227 9.61 -12.62 12.38
C ARG A 227 8.64 -13.34 11.46
N PHE A 228 8.77 -13.07 10.16
CA PHE A 228 7.97 -13.64 9.09
C PHE A 228 8.88 -14.30 8.07
N TYR A 229 8.42 -15.45 7.59
CA TYR A 229 8.99 -16.22 6.51
C TYR A 229 7.83 -16.50 5.56
N THR A 230 7.87 -15.92 4.37
CA THR A 230 6.76 -16.00 3.42
C THR A 230 7.25 -16.41 2.05
N CYS A 231 6.45 -17.20 1.35
CA CYS A 231 6.58 -17.35 -0.09
C CYS A 231 6.06 -16.07 -0.76
N LEU A 232 6.69 -15.69 -1.87
CA LEU A 232 6.23 -14.59 -2.69
C LEU A 232 5.12 -15.08 -3.63
N GLU A 233 4.07 -14.29 -3.75
CA GLU A 233 2.89 -14.60 -4.54
C GLU A 233 2.78 -13.66 -5.75
N HIS A 234 2.17 -14.15 -6.84
CA HIS A 234 1.78 -13.30 -7.95
C HIS A 234 0.69 -12.32 -7.50
N PRO A 235 0.61 -11.13 -8.13
CA PRO A 235 -0.55 -10.27 -7.93
C PRO A 235 -1.79 -11.04 -8.38
N PRO A 236 -2.92 -10.94 -7.68
CA PRO A 236 -4.14 -11.62 -8.09
C PRO A 236 -4.51 -11.23 -9.53
N PRO A 237 -4.86 -12.19 -10.41
CA PRO A 237 -5.14 -11.90 -11.81
C PRO A 237 -6.25 -10.87 -11.94
N LEU A 238 -6.05 -9.91 -12.85
CA LEU A 238 -7.08 -8.93 -13.19
C LEU A 238 -8.23 -9.67 -13.89
N PRO A 239 -9.50 -9.30 -13.65
CA PRO A 239 -10.62 -9.81 -14.44
C PRO A 239 -10.33 -9.53 -15.92
N SER A 240 -10.52 -10.55 -16.77
CA SER A 240 -10.12 -10.45 -18.17
C SER A 240 -10.84 -9.27 -18.86
N PRO A 241 -10.19 -8.56 -19.80
CA PRO A 241 -10.79 -7.43 -20.52
C PRO A 241 -12.07 -7.80 -21.30
N THR A 242 -12.34 -9.09 -21.50
CA THR A 242 -13.51 -9.63 -22.19
C THR A 242 -14.83 -9.37 -21.42
N ALA A 243 -14.75 -9.02 -20.14
CA ALA A 243 -15.89 -8.60 -19.32
C ALA A 243 -16.12 -7.06 -19.32
N MET A 244 -15.28 -6.28 -20.02
CA MET A 244 -15.33 -4.81 -20.02
C MET A 244 -15.49 -4.26 -21.45
N GLY A 245 -16.31 -3.22 -21.62
CA GLY A 245 -16.57 -2.60 -22.92
C GLY A 245 -15.31 -2.04 -23.60
N ALA A 246 -15.32 -1.98 -24.93
CA ALA A 246 -14.16 -1.69 -25.79
C ALA A 246 -13.37 -0.40 -25.45
N ALA A 247 -13.99 0.58 -24.78
CA ALA A 247 -13.35 1.83 -24.37
C ALA A 247 -12.38 1.70 -23.17
N LEU A 248 -12.45 0.60 -22.40
CA LEU A 248 -11.66 0.41 -21.16
C LEU A 248 -10.46 -0.52 -21.35
N ARG A 249 -10.34 -1.16 -22.52
CA ARG A 249 -9.33 -2.20 -22.81
C ARG A 249 -7.88 -1.67 -22.74
N GLY A 250 -7.67 -0.37 -22.91
CA GLY A 250 -6.36 0.30 -22.82
C GLY A 250 -6.05 0.94 -21.47
N ILE A 251 -6.98 0.88 -20.50
CA ILE A 251 -6.90 1.63 -19.23
C ILE A 251 -6.81 0.66 -18.02
N SER A 252 -6.95 -0.65 -18.26
CA SER A 252 -7.06 -1.70 -17.23
C SER A 252 -5.86 -1.87 -16.30
N CYS A 253 -4.66 -1.38 -16.65
CA CYS A 253 -3.48 -1.48 -15.77
C CYS A 253 -3.49 -0.42 -14.65
N TYR A 254 -4.22 0.69 -14.82
CA TYR A 254 -4.32 1.76 -13.84
C TYR A 254 -5.67 1.79 -13.12
N LEU A 255 -6.71 1.20 -13.70
CA LEU A 255 -8.06 1.30 -13.16
C LEU A 255 -8.29 0.51 -11.87
N ARG A 256 -7.63 -0.63 -11.61
CA ARG A 256 -7.98 -1.40 -10.39
C ARG A 256 -7.37 -0.85 -9.10
N GLU A 257 -6.19 -0.21 -9.18
CA GLU A 257 -5.67 0.55 -8.03
C GLU A 257 -6.44 1.89 -7.85
N TRP A 258 -7.10 2.42 -8.89
CA TRP A 258 -7.91 3.64 -8.81
C TRP A 258 -9.40 3.43 -8.47
N GLU A 259 -10.04 2.37 -8.93
CA GLU A 259 -11.50 2.17 -8.80
C GLU A 259 -11.91 1.72 -7.39
N HIS A 260 -11.01 1.14 -6.60
CA HIS A 260 -11.31 0.75 -5.22
C HIS A 260 -11.17 1.88 -4.20
N GLU A 261 -10.55 3.00 -4.57
CA GLU A 261 -10.37 4.19 -3.71
C GLU A 261 -11.40 5.30 -4.00
N GLN A 262 -12.17 5.22 -5.10
CA GLN A 262 -12.99 6.36 -5.58
C GLN A 262 -14.49 6.32 -5.27
N LEU A 263 -15.02 5.34 -4.53
CA LEU A 263 -16.41 5.42 -4.04
C LEU A 263 -16.44 5.80 -2.55
N HIS A 264 -16.34 7.11 -2.29
CA HIS A 264 -16.71 7.77 -1.03
C HIS A 264 -15.89 7.53 0.25
N SER A 265 -14.66 6.97 0.20
CA SER A 265 -13.79 6.95 1.38
C SER A 265 -12.89 8.19 1.44
N LEU A 266 -12.91 8.92 2.57
CA LEU A 266 -11.97 10.01 2.86
C LEU A 266 -10.53 9.57 2.56
N GLU A 267 -9.84 10.30 1.69
CA GLU A 267 -8.46 9.99 1.29
C GLU A 267 -7.51 10.38 2.43
N GLU A 268 -6.73 9.42 2.93
CA GLU A 268 -5.68 9.68 3.93
C GLU A 268 -4.52 10.45 3.29
N ARG A 269 -4.30 11.68 3.75
CA ARG A 269 -3.30 12.62 3.23
C ARG A 269 -2.16 12.92 4.20
N GLY A 270 -2.00 12.07 5.19
CA GLY A 270 -0.90 12.11 6.16
C GLY A 270 -1.39 12.14 7.59
N ARG A 271 -0.48 12.48 8.50
CA ARG A 271 -0.69 12.37 9.95
C ARG A 271 -0.12 13.60 10.65
N LEU A 272 -0.77 14.01 11.73
CA LEU A 272 -0.38 15.17 12.54
C LEU A 272 -0.28 14.78 14.01
N LEU A 273 0.86 15.06 14.65
CA LEU A 273 1.06 14.91 16.08
C LEU A 273 0.73 16.23 16.77
N LEU A 274 -0.30 16.19 17.62
CA LEU A 274 -0.75 17.32 18.43
C LEU A 274 -0.49 17.07 19.90
N SER A 275 -0.19 18.14 20.61
CA SER A 275 -0.12 18.20 22.06
C SER A 275 -1.19 19.14 22.59
N LEU A 276 -2.00 18.70 23.54
CA LEU A 276 -2.98 19.55 24.22
C LEU A 276 -2.71 19.59 25.72
N GLN A 277 -2.82 20.78 26.30
CA GLN A 277 -2.71 20.98 27.74
C GLN A 277 -3.65 22.12 28.15
N PHE A 278 -4.56 21.86 29.09
CA PHE A 278 -5.36 22.91 29.69
C PHE A 278 -4.68 23.41 30.97
N LEU A 279 -4.27 24.67 30.98
CA LEU A 279 -3.70 25.34 32.15
C LEU A 279 -4.83 25.99 32.96
N PRO A 280 -5.06 25.57 34.21
CA PRO A 280 -6.03 26.25 35.07
C PRO A 280 -5.53 27.67 35.40
N PRO A 281 -6.44 28.61 35.72
CA PRO A 281 -6.03 29.90 36.24
C PRO A 281 -5.27 29.71 37.56
N SER A 282 -4.11 30.34 37.67
CA SER A 282 -3.30 30.36 38.89
C SER A 282 -3.31 31.75 39.50
N VAL A 283 -3.32 31.81 40.82
CA VAL A 283 -3.07 33.03 41.59
C VAL A 283 -1.65 32.87 42.12
N GLU A 284 -0.67 33.41 41.41
CA GLU A 284 0.69 33.46 41.93
C GLU A 284 0.82 34.61 42.94
N GLY A 285 1.76 34.45 43.88
CA GLY A 285 1.81 35.09 45.20
C GLY A 285 1.91 36.62 45.29
N ASP A 286 1.78 37.36 44.19
CA ASP A 286 1.86 38.82 44.14
C ASP A 286 0.71 39.48 43.34
N GLY A 287 -0.49 38.88 43.34
CA GLY A 287 -1.74 39.58 43.00
C GLY A 287 -2.11 39.67 41.51
N GLU A 288 -1.29 39.17 40.59
CA GLU A 288 -1.69 38.97 39.19
C GLU A 288 -2.34 37.59 39.00
N ALA A 289 -3.66 37.59 38.79
CA ALA A 289 -4.39 36.38 38.42
C ALA A 289 -4.04 36.00 36.97
N GLN A 290 -3.25 34.96 36.78
CA GLN A 290 -2.98 34.41 35.46
C GLN A 290 -4.25 33.71 34.96
N ARG A 291 -4.81 34.22 33.86
CA ARG A 291 -5.97 33.59 33.24
C ARG A 291 -5.55 32.24 32.62
N GLY A 292 -6.32 31.21 32.94
CA GLY A 292 -6.14 29.87 32.39
C GLY A 292 -6.43 29.82 30.88
N GLY A 293 -6.05 28.73 30.25
CA GLY A 293 -6.23 28.58 28.82
C GLY A 293 -5.80 27.23 28.26
N LEU A 294 -6.07 27.04 26.98
CA LEU A 294 -5.66 25.87 26.23
C LEU A 294 -4.33 26.13 25.51
N CYS A 295 -3.30 25.36 25.83
CA CYS A 295 -2.08 25.26 25.03
C CYS A 295 -2.25 24.18 23.97
N VAL A 296 -2.02 24.56 22.71
CA VAL A 296 -2.04 23.67 21.54
C VAL A 296 -0.64 23.62 20.95
N GLY A 297 0.06 22.51 21.13
CA GLY A 297 1.34 22.23 20.51
C GLY A 297 1.16 21.52 19.17
N VAL A 298 1.64 22.15 18.10
CA VAL A 298 1.79 21.54 16.77
C VAL A 298 3.20 20.99 16.68
N GLN A 299 3.37 19.69 16.87
CA GLN A 299 4.70 19.09 16.93
C GLN A 299 5.26 18.79 15.56
N ARG A 300 4.63 17.87 14.83
CA ARG A 300 5.12 17.41 13.52
C ARG A 300 4.05 16.71 12.72
N CYS A 301 4.27 16.58 11.42
CA CYS A 301 3.50 15.70 10.55
C CYS A 301 4.34 14.53 10.06
N ALA A 302 3.66 13.48 9.60
CA ALA A 302 4.29 12.34 8.94
C ALA A 302 3.49 11.90 7.72
N HIS A 303 4.20 11.47 6.68
CA HIS A 303 3.64 10.89 5.44
C HIS A 303 2.59 11.79 4.76
N LEU A 304 2.81 13.12 4.75
CA LEU A 304 1.91 14.06 4.09
C LEU A 304 1.78 13.75 2.60
N ALA A 305 0.60 13.97 2.02
CA ALA A 305 0.41 13.95 0.58
C ALA A 305 1.30 15.00 -0.10
N ALA A 306 1.87 14.65 -1.24
CA ALA A 306 2.63 15.59 -2.07
C ALA A 306 1.68 16.35 -3.00
N MET A 307 1.50 17.64 -2.77
CA MET A 307 0.63 18.48 -3.63
C MET A 307 1.43 19.14 -4.77
N ASP A 308 2.74 19.31 -4.61
CA ASP A 308 3.59 19.86 -5.66
C ASP A 308 3.93 18.84 -6.75
N VAL A 309 4.15 19.36 -7.96
CA VAL A 309 4.71 18.62 -9.10
C VAL A 309 6.09 18.02 -8.81
N ASN A 310 6.83 18.58 -7.84
CA ASN A 310 8.15 18.11 -7.44
C ASN A 310 8.09 16.82 -6.58
N GLY A 311 6.89 16.37 -6.20
CA GLY A 311 6.68 15.19 -5.36
C GLY A 311 6.83 15.42 -3.85
N PHE A 312 6.80 16.68 -3.40
CA PHE A 312 6.82 17.12 -2.02
C PHE A 312 5.66 18.09 -1.73
N SER A 313 5.70 18.72 -0.57
CA SER A 313 4.88 19.87 -0.18
C SER A 313 5.73 20.84 0.64
N ASP A 314 5.26 22.08 0.75
CA ASP A 314 5.70 23.15 1.64
C ASP A 314 4.70 23.33 2.81
N PRO A 315 4.58 22.34 3.72
CA PRO A 315 3.51 22.31 4.72
C PRO A 315 3.58 23.43 5.75
N TYR A 316 2.39 23.88 6.15
CA TYR A 316 2.16 24.70 7.34
C TYR A 316 0.79 24.39 7.97
N VAL A 317 0.65 24.67 9.26
CA VAL A 317 -0.55 24.35 10.04
C VAL A 317 -1.26 25.62 10.48
N LYS A 318 -2.60 25.61 10.45
CA LYS A 318 -3.46 26.65 11.04
C LYS A 318 -4.32 26.03 12.12
N THR A 319 -4.48 26.73 13.23
CA THR A 319 -5.38 26.33 14.32
C THR A 319 -6.45 27.40 14.54
N TYR A 320 -7.67 26.96 14.83
CA TYR A 320 -8.82 27.81 15.11
C TYR A 320 -9.62 27.24 16.27
N LEU A 321 -10.15 28.10 17.14
CA LEU A 321 -11.06 27.71 18.20
C LEU A 321 -12.47 28.19 17.85
N LYS A 322 -13.31 27.28 17.35
CA LYS A 322 -14.66 27.57 16.85
C LYS A 322 -15.72 27.30 17.93
N PRO A 323 -16.82 28.08 17.99
CA PRO A 323 -17.09 29.30 17.22
C PRO A 323 -16.15 30.44 17.61
N ASP A 324 -15.55 31.08 16.59
CA ASP A 324 -14.62 32.20 16.73
C ASP A 324 -15.38 33.52 16.52
N VAL A 325 -16.15 33.91 17.53
CA VAL A 325 -17.00 35.11 17.50
C VAL A 325 -16.18 36.38 17.24
N GLN A 326 -14.93 36.41 17.73
CA GLN A 326 -14.07 37.59 17.67
C GLN A 326 -13.09 37.58 16.47
N LYS A 327 -13.05 36.50 15.68
CA LYS A 327 -12.08 36.28 14.58
C LYS A 327 -10.62 36.40 15.01
N LYS A 328 -10.31 36.05 16.26
CA LYS A 328 -8.97 36.18 16.87
C LYS A 328 -8.34 34.83 17.21
N SER A 329 -9.02 33.72 16.97
CA SER A 329 -8.52 32.39 17.34
C SER A 329 -7.54 31.78 16.33
N LYS A 330 -7.25 32.49 15.24
CA LYS A 330 -6.38 31.97 14.19
C LYS A 330 -4.92 32.05 14.63
N HIS A 331 -4.28 30.90 14.74
CA HIS A 331 -2.82 30.81 14.74
C HIS A 331 -2.33 30.06 13.50
N LYS A 332 -1.06 30.27 13.16
CA LYS A 332 -0.40 29.65 12.01
C LYS A 332 1.06 29.39 12.34
N THR A 333 1.56 28.23 11.95
CA THR A 333 2.98 27.87 12.05
C THR A 333 3.83 28.49 10.94
N ALA A 334 5.15 28.39 11.08
CA ALA A 334 6.09 28.55 9.99
C ALA A 334 5.79 27.56 8.84
N VAL A 335 6.23 27.94 7.64
CA VAL A 335 6.19 27.09 6.45
C VAL A 335 7.51 26.34 6.36
N ILE A 336 7.47 25.01 6.31
CA ILE A 336 8.65 24.18 6.14
C ILE A 336 8.65 23.65 4.72
N LYS A 337 9.68 23.97 3.94
CA LYS A 337 9.68 23.70 2.50
C LYS A 337 10.12 22.28 2.16
N LYS A 338 9.56 21.75 1.07
CA LYS A 338 9.97 20.53 0.37
C LYS A 338 10.11 19.33 1.29
N THR A 339 9.08 19.05 2.08
CA THR A 339 9.05 17.93 3.01
C THR A 339 7.66 17.33 3.15
N LEU A 340 7.60 16.02 3.36
CA LEU A 340 6.38 15.29 3.71
C LEU A 340 6.35 14.89 5.20
N ASN A 341 7.40 15.23 5.95
CA ASN A 341 7.56 14.93 7.37
C ASN A 341 8.08 16.19 8.12
N PRO A 342 7.34 17.32 8.10
CA PRO A 342 7.75 18.55 8.76
C PRO A 342 7.73 18.42 10.29
N GLU A 343 8.69 19.04 10.96
CA GLU A 343 8.72 19.22 12.42
C GLU A 343 8.60 20.71 12.75
N PHE A 344 7.47 21.11 13.33
CA PHE A 344 7.16 22.50 13.67
C PHE A 344 7.62 22.82 15.10
N ASN A 345 7.23 21.98 16.07
CA ASN A 345 7.45 22.18 17.50
C ASN A 345 7.02 23.58 17.99
N GLU A 346 5.89 24.05 17.48
CA GLU A 346 5.32 25.37 17.81
C GLU A 346 4.11 25.24 18.74
N GLU A 347 3.94 26.19 19.65
CA GLU A 347 2.84 26.19 20.62
C GLU A 347 1.99 27.45 20.51
N PHE A 348 0.68 27.28 20.58
CA PHE A 348 -0.31 28.34 20.55
C PHE A 348 -1.15 28.33 21.83
N PHE A 349 -1.32 29.49 22.43
CA PHE A 349 -2.09 29.65 23.66
C PHE A 349 -3.42 30.35 23.39
N TYR A 350 -4.51 29.72 23.83
CA TYR A 350 -5.86 30.25 23.80
C TYR A 350 -6.29 30.60 25.22
N GLU A 351 -6.45 31.88 25.51
CA GLU A 351 -7.02 32.34 26.77
C GLU A 351 -8.52 32.04 26.80
N ILE A 352 -8.91 31.00 27.54
CA ILE A 352 -10.29 30.51 27.60
C ILE A 352 -10.56 29.76 28.91
N SER A 353 -11.75 29.94 29.48
CA SER A 353 -12.18 29.18 30.65
C SER A 353 -12.54 27.74 30.30
N LEU A 354 -12.42 26.82 31.27
CA LEU A 354 -12.78 25.42 31.05
C LEU A 354 -14.25 25.26 30.63
N THR A 355 -15.16 26.02 31.25
CA THR A 355 -16.59 25.98 30.96
C THR A 355 -16.89 26.36 29.51
N GLU A 356 -16.21 27.40 29.00
CA GLU A 356 -16.35 27.79 27.60
C GLU A 356 -15.69 26.77 26.66
N LEU A 357 -14.51 26.27 27.03
CA LEU A 357 -13.74 25.33 26.22
C LEU A 357 -14.52 24.04 25.89
N VAL A 358 -15.31 23.51 26.82
CA VAL A 358 -16.15 22.31 26.59
C VAL A 358 -17.11 22.49 25.40
N SER A 359 -17.57 23.71 25.14
CA SER A 359 -18.46 24.05 24.03
C SER A 359 -17.73 24.41 22.72
N LYS A 360 -16.39 24.49 22.74
CA LYS A 360 -15.59 24.82 21.56
C LYS A 360 -15.20 23.57 20.77
N THR A 361 -14.86 23.81 19.51
CA THR A 361 -14.19 22.87 18.62
C THR A 361 -12.86 23.45 18.22
N LEU A 362 -11.77 22.74 18.55
CA LEU A 362 -10.45 23.05 18.02
C LEU A 362 -10.33 22.45 16.62
N GLU A 363 -10.24 23.31 15.62
CA GLU A 363 -9.98 22.93 14.23
C GLU A 363 -8.50 23.13 13.93
N VAL A 364 -7.84 22.08 13.45
CA VAL A 364 -6.44 22.11 13.04
C VAL A 364 -6.34 21.66 11.59
N THR A 365 -5.77 22.50 10.73
CA THR A 365 -5.69 22.25 9.28
C THR A 365 -4.25 22.38 8.79
N VAL A 366 -3.84 21.45 7.94
CA VAL A 366 -2.54 21.39 7.28
C VAL A 366 -2.72 21.78 5.81
N TRP A 367 -1.83 22.65 5.35
CA TRP A 367 -1.90 23.26 4.02
C TRP A 367 -0.53 23.19 3.37
N ASP A 368 -0.52 23.09 2.05
CA ASP A 368 0.66 23.34 1.22
C ASP A 368 0.77 24.83 0.91
N TYR A 369 1.97 25.39 0.91
CA TYR A 369 2.19 26.79 0.55
C TYR A 369 2.69 26.90 -0.89
N ASP A 370 1.89 27.56 -1.72
CA ASP A 370 2.22 27.76 -3.13
C ASP A 370 2.65 29.20 -3.40
N LEU A 371 3.84 29.37 -3.99
CA LEU A 371 4.29 30.69 -4.40
C LEU A 371 3.50 31.18 -5.62
N GLY A 372 2.64 32.16 -5.41
CA GLY A 372 1.89 32.83 -6.49
C GLY A 372 0.61 32.11 -6.92
N ARG A 373 0.15 31.10 -6.15
CA ARG A 373 -1.17 30.45 -6.32
C ARG A 373 -1.91 30.39 -4.98
N SER A 374 -3.15 29.91 -5.01
CA SER A 374 -3.86 29.55 -3.79
C SER A 374 -3.20 28.33 -3.15
N ASN A 375 -2.99 28.39 -1.85
CA ASN A 375 -2.46 27.29 -1.04
C ASN A 375 -3.38 26.06 -1.09
N ASP A 376 -2.81 24.88 -1.34
CA ASP A 376 -3.55 23.63 -1.39
C ASP A 376 -3.88 23.07 0.01
N PHE A 377 -5.09 22.54 0.16
CA PHE A 377 -5.50 21.88 1.40
C PHE A 377 -5.00 20.44 1.41
N ILE A 378 -4.17 20.10 2.42
CA ILE A 378 -3.66 18.73 2.60
C ILE A 378 -4.64 17.94 3.45
N GLY A 379 -5.04 18.48 4.61
CA GLY A 379 -6.04 17.83 5.45
C GLY A 379 -6.21 18.48 6.81
N GLY A 380 -7.14 17.98 7.63
CA GLY A 380 -7.36 18.56 8.95
C GLY A 380 -8.10 17.65 9.90
N VAL A 381 -8.15 18.08 11.16
CA VAL A 381 -8.82 17.39 12.26
C VAL A 381 -9.60 18.39 13.11
N CYS A 382 -10.77 17.96 13.59
CA CYS A 382 -11.60 18.70 14.53
C CYS A 382 -11.64 17.95 15.87
N LEU A 383 -11.26 18.62 16.95
CA LEU A 383 -11.29 18.10 18.31
C LEU A 383 -12.34 18.84 19.13
N SER A 384 -13.37 18.11 19.56
CA SER A 384 -14.44 18.61 20.42
C SER A 384 -15.11 17.46 21.18
N CYS A 385 -16.08 17.79 22.03
CA CYS A 385 -16.93 16.78 22.69
C CYS A 385 -17.84 16.01 21.71
N GLN A 386 -17.98 16.49 20.46
CA GLN A 386 -18.77 15.85 19.40
C GLN A 386 -17.91 15.02 18.44
N SER A 387 -16.58 15.07 18.56
CA SER A 387 -15.68 14.25 17.75
C SER A 387 -15.84 12.76 18.07
N GLN A 388 -15.19 11.90 17.29
CA GLN A 388 -15.13 10.46 17.53
C GLN A 388 -13.67 9.97 17.60
N GLY A 389 -13.47 8.73 18.05
CA GLY A 389 -12.18 8.05 18.04
C GLY A 389 -11.06 8.81 18.76
N ASP A 390 -9.90 8.90 18.11
CA ASP A 390 -8.70 9.53 18.66
C ASP A 390 -8.86 11.01 18.97
N ALA A 391 -9.63 11.75 18.16
CA ALA A 391 -9.91 13.17 18.36
C ALA A 391 -10.72 13.42 19.64
N LEU A 392 -11.80 12.66 19.86
CA LEU A 392 -12.60 12.76 21.08
C LEU A 392 -11.78 12.37 22.31
N ARG A 393 -11.07 11.24 22.24
CA ARG A 393 -10.27 10.77 23.37
C ARG A 393 -9.17 11.80 23.71
N HIS A 394 -8.54 12.44 22.73
CA HIS A 394 -7.52 13.47 22.98
C HIS A 394 -8.12 14.71 23.64
N TRP A 395 -9.28 15.16 23.16
CA TRP A 395 -10.01 16.28 23.74
C TRP A 395 -10.42 16.01 25.19
N MET A 396 -11.01 14.84 25.45
CA MET A 396 -11.41 14.43 26.80
C MET A 396 -10.23 14.29 27.76
N ASP A 397 -9.12 13.70 27.30
CA ASP A 397 -7.91 13.54 28.12
C ASP A 397 -7.34 14.91 28.53
N CYS A 398 -7.32 15.88 27.61
CA CYS A 398 -6.92 17.26 27.91
C CYS A 398 -7.84 17.93 28.94
N LEU A 399 -9.16 17.75 28.82
CA LEU A 399 -10.13 18.37 29.74
C LEU A 399 -10.12 17.75 31.15
N ARG A 400 -9.86 16.44 31.25
CA ARG A 400 -9.82 15.70 32.52
C ARG A 400 -8.50 15.89 33.26
N ASN A 401 -7.38 15.85 32.54
CA ASN A 401 -6.04 15.90 33.13
C ASN A 401 -5.49 17.33 33.14
N LYS A 402 -6.11 18.20 33.93
CA LYS A 402 -5.73 19.63 34.04
C LYS A 402 -4.24 19.77 34.40
N GLY A 403 -3.55 20.64 33.69
CA GLY A 403 -2.11 20.89 33.87
C GLY A 403 -1.21 19.81 33.27
N GLN A 404 -1.73 18.68 32.79
CA GLN A 404 -0.93 17.66 32.12
C GLN A 404 -1.00 17.83 30.60
N ARG A 405 0.15 17.65 29.96
CA ARG A 405 0.28 17.61 28.51
C ARG A 405 -0.09 16.24 28.01
N VAL A 406 -0.99 16.19 27.03
CA VAL A 406 -1.39 14.95 26.35
C VAL A 406 -1.00 15.06 24.89
N GLU A 407 -0.35 14.04 24.35
CA GLU A 407 0.09 14.00 22.95
C GLU A 407 -0.65 12.91 22.19
N ARG A 408 -1.03 13.19 20.94
CA ARG A 408 -1.67 12.19 20.08
C ARG A 408 -1.52 12.47 18.59
N TRP A 409 -1.35 11.38 17.84
CA TRP A 409 -1.45 11.35 16.39
C TRP A 409 -2.89 11.39 15.89
N HIS A 410 -3.13 12.20 14.87
CA HIS A 410 -4.41 12.28 14.15
C HIS A 410 -4.18 12.03 12.66
N VAL A 411 -5.08 11.26 12.06
CA VAL A 411 -5.08 11.02 10.61
C VAL A 411 -5.67 12.25 9.92
N LEU A 412 -5.01 12.72 8.86
CA LEU A 412 -5.45 13.84 8.03
C LEU A 412 -6.19 13.29 6.82
N THR A 413 -7.36 13.85 6.55
CA THR A 413 -8.18 13.52 5.38
C THR A 413 -8.30 14.70 4.44
N ASN A 414 -8.57 14.42 3.16
CA ASN A 414 -8.82 15.42 2.12
C ASN A 414 -10.00 16.37 2.39
N GLU A 415 -10.85 16.04 3.35
CA GLU A 415 -11.93 16.90 3.85
C GLU A 415 -11.83 17.04 5.36
N LEU A 416 -12.26 18.19 5.89
CA LEU A 416 -12.44 18.35 7.33
C LEU A 416 -13.66 17.54 7.79
N PRO A 417 -13.55 16.78 8.91
CA PRO A 417 -14.72 16.14 9.50
C PRO A 417 -15.78 17.22 9.77
N GLN A 418 -16.96 17.08 9.15
CA GLN A 418 -18.06 17.99 9.41
C GLN A 418 -18.37 17.91 10.91
N SER A 419 -18.24 19.04 11.61
CA SER A 419 -18.91 19.20 12.90
C SER A 419 -20.37 18.93 12.64
N SER A 420 -20.95 17.90 13.29
CA SER A 420 -22.35 17.53 13.17
C SER A 420 -23.26 18.63 13.78
N CYS A 421 -23.27 19.79 13.15
CA CYS A 421 -24.28 20.81 13.28
C CYS A 421 -24.99 20.87 11.92
N GLN A 422 -25.84 19.88 11.68
CA GLN A 422 -26.94 20.06 10.74
C GLN A 422 -28.09 20.73 11.48
N GLU A 423 -28.56 21.82 10.86
CA GLU A 423 -29.80 22.60 11.06
C GLU A 423 -29.92 23.52 12.28
#